data_AF-A0A5F2AYA6-F1
#
_entry.id   AF-A0A5F2AYA6-F1
#
_cell.length_a   1.000
_cell.length_b   1.000
_cell.length_c   1.000
_cell.angle_alpha   90.00
_cell.angle_beta   90.00
_cell.angle_gamma   90.00
#
_symmetry.space_group_name_H-M   'P 1'
#
loop_
_entity.id
_entity.type
_entity.pdbx_description
1 polymer ?
#
loop_
_entity_poly.entity_id
_entity_poly.type
_entity_poly.pdbx_seq_one_letter_code
_entity_poly.pdbx_strand_id
1 'polypeptide(L)'
;SGKIDGFFHLRDSLELIKDEFDYAVIDCPPSLSMITLNAFVASTGLLVPLQVSKFSLDGIEAILEAHKNTVKRFNPSLKVFGAVLTMFNPRTTLSQTLEPMIEPYLKLFSSRIPPSVSVEEAHMMKQTLFEYQPKGKATKSYQGFVEEVLALG
;
A
#
# COMPACT_ATOMS: atom_id res chain seq x y z
N SER A 1 -3.86 -10.00 31.93
CA SER A 1 -2.69 -9.47 31.21
C SER A 1 -2.64 -9.88 29.73
N GLY A 2 -3.65 -10.51 29.13
CA GLY A 2 -3.60 -11.03 27.74
C GLY A 2 -4.18 -10.14 26.61
N LYS A 3 -4.13 -8.80 26.72
CA LYS A 3 -4.61 -7.91 25.64
C LYS A 3 -3.50 -7.42 24.69
N ILE A 4 -2.22 -7.56 25.07
CA ILE A 4 -1.09 -7.02 24.30
C ILE A 4 -0.60 -8.01 23.24
N ASP A 5 -0.64 -9.33 23.52
CA ASP A 5 -0.17 -10.36 22.59
C ASP A 5 -0.96 -10.39 21.27
N GLY A 6 -2.22 -9.94 21.29
CA GLY A 6 -3.08 -9.93 20.11
C GLY A 6 -2.56 -9.08 18.96
N PHE A 7 -1.63 -8.14 19.18
CA PHE A 7 -1.02 -7.33 18.11
C PHE A 7 0.18 -7.98 17.44
N PHE A 8 0.76 -9.02 18.05
CA PHE A 8 1.99 -9.66 17.59
C PHE A 8 1.74 -10.97 16.84
N HIS A 9 0.49 -11.46 16.83
CA HIS A 9 0.15 -12.79 16.32
C HIS A 9 0.59 -13.01 14.86
N LEU A 10 0.38 -12.02 13.99
CA LEU A 10 0.82 -12.12 12.60
C LEU A 10 2.35 -12.16 12.48
N ARG A 11 3.04 -11.26 13.19
CA ARG A 11 4.51 -11.20 13.16
C ARG A 11 5.12 -12.51 13.64
N ASP A 12 4.65 -13.02 14.77
CA ASP A 12 5.19 -14.23 15.38
C ASP A 12 4.93 -15.46 14.48
N SER A 13 3.83 -15.46 13.72
CA SER A 13 3.55 -16.51 12.72
C SER A 13 4.45 -16.40 11.49
N LEU A 14 4.69 -15.19 10.99
CA LEU A 14 5.56 -14.95 9.83
C LEU A 14 7.04 -15.23 10.14
N GLU A 15 7.47 -14.98 11.38
CA GLU A 15 8.85 -15.26 11.83
C GLU A 15 9.23 -16.74 11.66
N LEU A 16 8.26 -17.66 11.74
CA LEU A 16 8.47 -19.10 11.58
C LEU A 16 8.82 -19.50 10.14
N ILE A 17 8.45 -18.70 9.16
CA ILE A 17 8.61 -18.98 7.72
C ILE A 17 9.41 -17.89 6.99
N LYS A 18 10.06 -16.98 7.73
CA LYS A 18 10.72 -15.79 7.16
C LYS A 18 11.84 -16.12 6.18
N ASP A 19 12.48 -17.29 6.35
CA ASP A 19 13.60 -17.72 5.53
C ASP A 19 13.13 -18.47 4.25
N GLU A 20 11.82 -18.63 4.07
CA GLU A 20 11.22 -19.31 2.90
C GLU A 20 10.88 -18.35 1.73
N PHE A 21 10.84 -17.03 1.99
CA PHE A 21 10.41 -16.03 1.00
C PHE A 21 11.31 -14.80 1.05
N ASP A 22 11.62 -14.24 -0.13
CA ASP A 22 12.34 -12.96 -0.21
C ASP A 22 11.46 -11.77 0.25
N TYR A 23 10.15 -11.86 0.02
CA TYR A 23 9.18 -10.80 0.30
C TYR A 23 7.84 -11.35 0.78
N ALA A 24 7.20 -10.61 1.68
CA ALA A 24 5.81 -10.83 2.09
C ALA A 24 4.97 -9.58 1.82
N VAL A 25 3.84 -9.74 1.13
CA VAL A 25 2.87 -8.66 0.89
C VAL A 25 1.61 -8.94 1.71
N ILE A 26 1.26 -8.00 2.59
CA ILE A 26 0.10 -8.12 3.48
C ILE A 26 -1.00 -7.17 2.99
N ASP A 27 -2.05 -7.73 2.38
CA ASP A 27 -3.22 -6.94 1.97
C ASP A 27 -4.12 -6.67 3.17
N CYS A 28 -4.35 -5.39 3.45
CA CYS A 28 -5.07 -4.95 4.65
C CYS A 28 -6.53 -4.61 4.32
N PRO A 29 -7.49 -4.94 5.20
CA PRO A 29 -8.85 -4.44 5.05
C PRO A 29 -8.87 -2.91 5.16
N PRO A 30 -9.90 -2.23 4.59
CA PRO A 30 -9.97 -0.77 4.55
C PRO A 30 -10.16 -0.11 5.93
N SER A 31 -10.40 -0.88 6.98
CA SER A 31 -10.59 -0.37 8.35
C SER A 31 -9.28 -0.40 9.15
N LEU A 32 -9.01 0.65 9.91
CA LEU A 32 -7.92 0.68 10.91
C LEU A 32 -8.34 -0.09 12.16
N SER A 33 -8.39 -1.42 12.02
CA SER A 33 -8.77 -2.36 13.07
C SER A 33 -7.56 -3.09 13.66
N MET A 34 -7.80 -4.01 14.59
CA MET A 34 -6.75 -4.87 15.16
C MET A 34 -6.01 -5.70 14.10
N ILE A 35 -6.68 -6.08 13.02
CA ILE A 35 -6.07 -6.82 11.90
C ILE A 35 -5.02 -5.95 11.19
N THR A 36 -5.38 -4.71 10.87
CA THR A 36 -4.47 -3.75 10.23
C THR A 36 -3.32 -3.37 11.15
N LEU A 37 -3.55 -3.27 12.46
CA LEU A 37 -2.47 -3.06 13.42
C LEU A 37 -1.53 -4.27 13.53
N ASN A 38 -2.03 -5.51 13.44
CA ASN A 38 -1.17 -6.70 13.33
C ASN A 38 -0.29 -6.65 12.08
N ALA A 39 -0.86 -6.23 10.95
CA ALA A 39 -0.08 -6.02 9.73
C ALA A 39 1.02 -4.98 9.94
N PHE A 40 0.73 -3.84 10.58
CA PHE A 40 1.74 -2.82 10.86
C PHE A 40 2.86 -3.35 11.77
N VAL A 41 2.50 -4.14 12.79
CA VAL A 41 3.47 -4.75 13.69
C VAL A 41 4.36 -5.78 13.00
N ALA A 42 3.84 -6.49 12.00
CA ALA A 42 4.57 -7.50 11.24
C ALA A 42 5.40 -6.94 10.06
N SER A 43 5.03 -5.78 9.52
CA SER A 43 5.65 -5.21 8.33
C SER A 43 6.96 -4.45 8.58
N THR A 44 7.84 -4.46 7.57
CA THR A 44 9.01 -3.57 7.50
C THR A 44 8.66 -2.20 6.89
N GLY A 45 7.67 -2.18 6.01
CA GLY A 45 7.24 -0.98 5.29
C GLY A 45 5.74 -0.94 5.04
N LEU A 46 5.21 0.29 4.99
CA LEU A 46 3.84 0.59 4.61
C LEU A 46 3.80 1.27 3.24
N LEU A 47 2.98 0.73 2.34
CA LEU A 47 2.70 1.26 1.02
C LEU A 47 1.22 1.65 0.96
N VAL A 48 0.94 2.91 0.60
CA VAL A 48 -0.41 3.48 0.70
C VAL A 48 -1.01 3.71 -0.70
N PRO A 49 -1.91 2.84 -1.19
CA PRO A 49 -2.63 3.13 -2.44
C PRO A 49 -3.68 4.22 -2.20
N LEU A 50 -3.58 5.33 -2.94
CA LEU A 50 -4.50 6.46 -2.85
C LEU A 50 -5.30 6.61 -4.14
N GLN A 51 -6.60 6.34 -4.08
CA GLN A 51 -7.50 6.57 -5.21
C GLN A 51 -7.88 8.05 -5.29
N VAL A 52 -7.55 8.70 -6.41
CA VAL A 52 -7.73 10.16 -6.60
C VAL A 52 -9.15 10.64 -6.28
N SER A 53 -10.19 9.91 -6.69
CA SER A 53 -11.59 10.30 -6.49
C SER A 53 -12.17 9.96 -5.12
N LYS A 54 -11.45 9.20 -4.29
CA LYS A 54 -11.88 8.78 -2.94
C LYS A 54 -10.93 9.25 -1.85
N PHE A 55 -9.98 10.10 -2.21
CA PHE A 55 -8.99 10.63 -1.30
C PHE A 55 -9.64 11.43 -0.16
N SER A 56 -9.11 11.26 1.06
CA SER A 56 -9.38 12.12 2.20
C SER A 56 -8.10 12.38 2.98
N LEU A 57 -7.88 13.64 3.40
CA LEU A 57 -6.78 14.01 4.27
C LEU A 57 -6.92 13.31 5.64
N ASP A 58 -8.13 13.32 6.21
CA ASP A 58 -8.44 12.64 7.48
C ASP A 58 -8.05 11.16 7.46
N GLY A 59 -8.23 10.47 6.32
CA GLY A 59 -7.85 9.07 6.17
C GLY A 59 -6.33 8.88 6.20
N ILE A 60 -5.58 9.78 5.57
CA ILE A 60 -4.11 9.76 5.62
C ILE A 60 -3.62 10.08 7.03
N GLU A 61 -4.18 11.09 7.67
CA GLU A 61 -3.81 11.46 9.03
C GLU A 61 -4.05 10.31 10.01
N ALA A 62 -5.19 9.61 9.88
CA ALA A 62 -5.48 8.43 10.69
C ALA A 62 -4.46 7.30 10.47
N ILE A 63 -4.03 7.06 9.22
CA ILE A 63 -2.98 6.06 8.89
C ILE A 63 -1.64 6.47 9.52
N LEU A 64 -1.25 7.75 9.39
CA LEU A 64 0.00 8.27 9.93
C LEU A 64 0.01 8.26 11.47
N GLU A 65 -1.12 8.54 12.11
CA GLU A 65 -1.27 8.42 13.55
C GLU A 65 -1.15 6.97 14.02
N ALA A 66 -1.82 6.03 13.33
CA ALA A 66 -1.73 4.61 13.61
C ALA A 66 -0.29 4.09 13.42
N HIS A 67 0.40 4.52 12.36
CA HIS A 67 1.81 4.25 12.12
C HIS A 67 2.68 4.76 13.27
N LYS A 68 2.56 6.04 13.62
CA LYS A 68 3.31 6.68 14.71
C LYS A 68 3.12 5.95 16.04
N ASN A 69 1.88 5.59 16.37
CA ASN A 69 1.57 4.84 17.59
C ASN A 69 2.17 3.43 17.57
N THR A 70 2.16 2.77 16.42
CA THR A 70 2.74 1.43 16.24
C THR A 70 4.25 1.46 16.35
N VAL A 71 4.92 2.42 15.70
CA VAL A 71 6.37 2.61 15.79
C VAL A 71 6.80 2.86 17.24
N LYS A 72 6.07 3.72 17.94
CA LYS A 72 6.40 4.08 19.33
C LYS A 72 6.28 2.91 20.31
N ARG A 73 5.35 1.98 20.08
CA ARG A 73 4.94 0.98 21.09
C ARG A 73 5.28 -0.46 20.73
N PHE A 74 5.33 -0.81 19.45
CA PHE A 74 5.31 -2.19 19.00
C PHE A 74 6.37 -2.53 17.93
N ASN A 75 6.58 -1.66 16.94
CA ASN A 75 7.50 -1.93 15.83
C ASN A 75 8.32 -0.68 15.43
N PRO A 76 9.45 -0.40 16.09
CA PRO A 76 10.30 0.76 15.77
C PRO A 76 10.90 0.75 14.36
N SER A 77 10.89 -0.40 13.66
CA SER A 77 11.48 -0.55 12.34
C SER A 77 10.52 -0.21 11.19
N LEU A 78 9.21 -0.11 11.46
CA LEU A 78 8.19 0.14 10.44
C LEU A 78 8.37 1.51 9.78
N LYS A 79 8.66 1.51 8.48
CA LYS A 79 8.77 2.73 7.67
C LYS A 79 7.50 2.95 6.85
N VAL A 80 7.22 4.20 6.49
CA VAL A 80 6.27 4.49 5.40
C VAL A 80 7.07 4.65 4.12
N PHE A 81 6.88 3.74 3.18
CA PHE A 81 7.58 3.76 1.89
C PHE A 81 7.06 4.88 0.99
N GLY A 82 5.75 5.11 1.01
CA GLY A 82 5.12 6.18 0.27
C GLY A 82 3.71 5.81 -0.20
N ALA A 83 3.15 6.68 -1.03
CA ALA A 83 1.84 6.49 -1.63
C ALA A 83 1.91 6.41 -3.15
N VAL A 84 1.13 5.49 -3.71
CA VAL A 84 0.92 5.38 -5.15
C VAL A 84 -0.47 5.90 -5.49
N LEU A 85 -0.53 6.80 -6.48
CA LEU A 85 -1.82 7.33 -6.92
C LEU A 85 -2.47 6.35 -7.91
N THR A 86 -3.69 5.93 -7.58
CA THR A 86 -4.49 5.00 -8.38
C THR A 86 -5.69 5.68 -9.01
N MET A 87 -6.17 5.11 -10.11
CA MET A 87 -7.20 5.71 -10.97
C MET A 87 -6.83 7.12 -11.43
N PHE A 88 -5.53 7.38 -11.61
CA PHE A 88 -5.01 8.71 -11.92
C PHE A 88 -5.24 9.08 -13.39
N ASN A 89 -5.77 10.28 -13.62
CA ASN A 89 -5.97 10.82 -14.96
C ASN A 89 -5.36 12.23 -15.07
N PRO A 90 -4.20 12.40 -15.74
CA PRO A 90 -3.47 13.67 -15.80
C PRO A 90 -4.25 14.80 -16.48
N ARG A 91 -5.33 14.49 -17.20
CA ARG A 91 -6.19 15.48 -17.87
C ARG A 91 -7.23 16.12 -16.94
N THR A 92 -7.38 15.58 -15.72
CA THR A 92 -8.37 16.08 -14.77
C THR A 92 -7.74 17.07 -13.82
N THR A 93 -8.44 18.18 -13.56
CA THR A 93 -8.02 19.18 -12.55
C THR A 93 -7.82 18.51 -11.19
N LEU A 94 -8.73 17.60 -10.81
CA LEU A 94 -8.64 16.87 -9.54
C LEU A 94 -7.28 16.16 -9.37
N SER A 95 -6.82 15.43 -10.40
CA SER A 95 -5.53 14.73 -10.34
C SER A 95 -4.35 15.69 -10.19
N GLN A 96 -4.38 16.83 -10.89
CA GLN A 96 -3.31 17.83 -10.86
C GLN A 96 -3.24 18.57 -9.52
N THR A 97 -4.38 18.85 -8.91
CA THR A 97 -4.45 19.54 -7.62
C THR A 97 -4.16 18.63 -6.44
N LEU A 98 -4.31 17.31 -6.59
CA LEU A 98 -4.20 16.35 -5.50
C LEU A 98 -2.77 16.13 -5.03
N GLU A 99 -1.82 16.01 -5.95
CA GLU A 99 -0.41 15.74 -5.62
C GLU A 99 0.17 16.72 -4.59
N PRO A 100 0.10 18.06 -4.80
CA PRO A 100 0.65 19.01 -3.83
C PRO A 100 -0.07 19.02 -2.48
N MET A 101 -1.31 18.50 -2.41
CA MET A 101 -2.02 18.33 -1.13
C MET A 101 -1.51 17.12 -0.34
N ILE A 102 -0.97 16.09 -1.00
CA ILE A 102 -0.52 14.84 -0.37
C ILE A 102 0.97 14.89 0.00
N GLU A 103 1.80 15.51 -0.83
CA GLU A 103 3.25 15.60 -0.63
C GLU A 103 3.70 16.04 0.78
N PRO A 104 2.98 16.94 1.50
CA PRO A 104 3.32 17.28 2.88
C PRO A 104 3.19 16.11 3.89
N TYR A 105 2.39 15.09 3.57
CA TYR A 105 2.06 13.98 4.46
C TYR A 105 2.78 12.69 4.08
N LEU A 106 2.88 12.39 2.78
CA LEU A 106 3.44 11.16 2.26
C LEU A 106 4.32 11.43 1.03
N LYS A 107 5.46 10.75 0.97
CA LYS A 107 6.25 10.68 -0.26
C LYS A 107 5.43 9.97 -1.33
N LEU A 108 5.31 10.56 -2.51
CA LEU A 108 4.66 9.93 -3.65
C LEU A 108 5.68 9.10 -4.43
N PHE A 109 5.28 7.90 -4.85
CA PHE A 109 5.98 7.18 -5.91
C PHE A 109 5.86 7.96 -7.22
N SER A 110 6.77 7.74 -8.18
CA SER A 110 6.72 8.38 -9.50
C SER A 110 5.63 7.77 -10.37
N SER A 111 5.41 6.47 -10.23
CA SER A 111 4.37 5.73 -10.95
C SER A 111 2.97 6.26 -10.64
N ARG A 112 2.13 6.29 -11.67
CA ARG A 112 0.71 6.64 -11.60
C ARG A 112 -0.08 5.50 -12.24
N ILE A 113 -1.01 4.91 -11.50
CA ILE A 113 -1.83 3.80 -12.01
C ILE A 113 -3.09 4.39 -12.67
N PRO A 114 -3.24 4.29 -14.01
CA PRO A 114 -4.41 4.83 -14.69
C PRO A 114 -5.64 3.94 -14.49
N PRO A 115 -6.86 4.47 -14.69
CA PRO A 115 -8.05 3.62 -14.80
C PRO A 115 -7.90 2.64 -15.97
N SER A 116 -8.33 1.40 -15.80
CA SER A 116 -8.21 0.36 -16.82
C SER A 116 -9.28 -0.71 -16.65
N VAL A 117 -10.13 -0.85 -17.68
CA VAL A 117 -11.11 -1.94 -17.77
C VAL A 117 -10.44 -3.32 -17.72
N SER A 118 -9.23 -3.44 -18.27
CA SER A 118 -8.44 -4.68 -18.26
C SER A 118 -8.10 -5.16 -16.85
N VAL A 119 -8.02 -4.27 -15.85
CA VAL A 119 -7.80 -4.66 -14.44
C VAL A 119 -9.03 -5.37 -13.90
N GLU A 120 -10.22 -4.85 -14.20
CA GLU A 120 -11.50 -5.43 -13.79
C GLU A 120 -11.73 -6.77 -14.50
N GLU A 121 -11.47 -6.83 -15.81
CA GLU A 121 -11.58 -8.05 -16.62
C GLU A 121 -10.60 -9.14 -16.16
N ALA A 122 -9.33 -8.79 -15.88
CA ALA A 122 -8.34 -9.73 -15.37
C ALA A 122 -8.79 -10.35 -14.03
N HIS A 123 -9.32 -9.52 -13.12
CA HIS A 123 -9.88 -10.00 -11.85
C HIS A 123 -11.05 -10.98 -12.06
N MET A 124 -12.00 -10.64 -12.94
CA MET A 124 -13.13 -11.53 -13.28
C MET A 124 -12.67 -12.87 -13.86
N MET A 125 -11.60 -12.84 -14.66
CA MET A 125 -11.00 -14.04 -15.28
C MET A 125 -10.05 -14.80 -14.35
N LYS A 126 -9.85 -14.32 -13.11
CA LYS A 126 -8.88 -14.88 -12.14
C LYS A 126 -7.45 -14.96 -12.70
N GLN A 127 -7.08 -13.99 -13.50
CA GLN A 127 -5.75 -13.83 -14.07
C GLN A 127 -5.09 -12.58 -13.51
N THR A 128 -3.76 -12.57 -13.46
CA THR A 128 -3.04 -11.33 -13.21
C THR A 128 -3.18 -10.39 -14.42
N LEU A 129 -3.03 -9.09 -14.18
CA LEU A 129 -3.01 -8.12 -15.27
C LEU A 129 -1.85 -8.38 -16.26
N PHE A 130 -0.73 -8.93 -15.78
CA PHE A 130 0.43 -9.30 -16.58
C PHE A 130 0.13 -10.44 -17.55
N GLU A 131 -0.71 -11.39 -17.17
CA GLU A 131 -1.16 -12.49 -18.04
C GLU A 131 -2.26 -12.03 -19.00
N TYR A 132 -3.27 -11.32 -18.49
CA TYR A 132 -4.43 -10.90 -19.27
C TYR A 132 -4.09 -9.86 -20.33
N GLN A 133 -3.31 -8.83 -19.98
CA GLN A 133 -2.93 -7.76 -20.89
C GLN A 133 -1.49 -7.29 -20.67
N PRO A 134 -0.46 -8.08 -21.04
CA PRO A 134 0.95 -7.80 -20.74
C PRO A 134 1.45 -6.44 -21.28
N LYS A 135 0.91 -5.99 -22.42
CA LYS A 135 1.34 -4.75 -23.10
C LYS A 135 0.47 -3.52 -22.75
N GLY A 136 -0.49 -3.68 -21.84
CA GLY A 136 -1.44 -2.65 -21.44
C GLY A 136 -0.78 -1.47 -20.73
N LYS A 137 -1.44 -0.30 -20.76
CA LYS A 137 -0.94 0.91 -20.08
C LYS A 137 -0.86 0.72 -18.57
N ALA A 138 -1.92 0.19 -17.96
CA ALA A 138 -1.94 -0.10 -16.53
C ALA A 138 -0.87 -1.12 -16.14
N THR A 139 -0.67 -2.16 -16.95
CA THR A 139 0.36 -3.18 -16.74
C THR A 139 1.76 -2.57 -16.68
N LYS A 140 2.08 -1.67 -17.62
CA LYS A 140 3.35 -0.94 -17.61
C LYS A 140 3.49 -0.04 -16.38
N SER A 141 2.42 0.64 -15.96
CA SER A 141 2.42 1.45 -14.74
C SER A 141 2.64 0.61 -13.48
N TYR A 142 2.01 -0.57 -13.38
CA TYR A 142 2.25 -1.50 -12.27
C TYR A 142 3.66 -2.06 -12.29
N GLN A 143 4.22 -2.36 -13.47
CA GLN A 143 5.60 -2.81 -13.59
C GLN A 143 6.59 -1.75 -13.08
N GLY A 144 6.47 -0.51 -13.55
CA GLY A 144 7.31 0.59 -13.08
C GLY A 144 7.16 0.81 -11.57
N PHE A 145 5.94 0.65 -11.04
CA PHE A 145 5.71 0.75 -9.61
C PHE A 145 6.40 -0.37 -8.82
N VAL A 146 6.34 -1.62 -9.29
CA VAL A 146 7.05 -2.74 -8.67
C VAL A 146 8.56 -2.49 -8.69
N GLU A 147 9.12 -2.00 -9.79
CA GLU A 147 10.54 -1.62 -9.90
C GLU A 147 10.93 -0.54 -8.88
N GLU A 148 10.09 0.49 -8.69
CA GLU A 148 10.31 1.51 -7.67
C GLU A 148 10.28 0.94 -6.23
N VAL A 149 9.37 0.01 -5.95
CA VAL A 149 9.27 -0.63 -4.62
C VAL A 149 10.49 -1.51 -4.36
N LEU A 150 10.92 -2.32 -5.31
CA LEU A 150 12.10 -3.19 -5.18
C LEU A 150 13.39 -2.38 -5.02
N ALA A 151 13.45 -1.15 -5.55
CA ALA A 151 14.60 -0.26 -5.39
C ALA A 151 14.72 0.35 -3.98
N LEU A 152 13.73 0.15 -3.09
CA LEU A 152 13.79 0.62 -1.70
C LEU A 152 14.69 -0.25 -0.79
N GLY A 153 15.06 -1.44 -1.25
CA GLY A 153 15.76 -2.48 -0.47
C GLY A 153 14.80 -3.30 0.38
#